data_AF-A0A6M3JLW5-F1
#
_entry.id   AF-A0A6M3JLW5-F1
#
_cell.length_a   1.000
_cell.length_b   1.000
_cell.length_c   1.000
_cell.angle_alpha   90.00
_cell.angle_beta   90.00
_cell.angle_gamma   90.00
#
_symmetry.space_group_name_H-M   'P 1'
#
loop_
_entity.id
_entity.type
_entity.pdbx_description
1 polymer ?
#
loop_
_entity_poly.entity_id
_entity_poly.type
_entity_poly.pdbx_seq_one_letter_code
_entity_poly.pdbx_strand_id
1 'polypeptide(L)'
;MTLPNQQKQGPEARTNGVSILDEIEQIVETCDANATIEGRTGFKHAKALAMGIAELRRLITDDIVKVVFMPLQGTSLGFKTDKDREGGYDIRTVKECLIEALIRGVRATGNEFNIISGQTYLTKNGLDRLVREWPGLTNLELSAGAPAETPGGALVPYRATWLLVGELHTLVRVKDGDFDGRVPIRVNKGMGVDGILGKAKRKILAMIYERLAGVHLNIPEGDVDELPLGNGTKPIAGGKQGVHDALFPNKPEDKP
;
A
#
# COMPACT_ATOMS: atom_id res chain seq x y z
N MET A 1 32.19 43.13 -31.62
CA MET A 1 31.30 41.98 -31.87
C MET A 1 31.31 41.10 -30.63
N THR A 2 30.44 41.37 -29.66
CA THR A 2 30.20 40.49 -28.50
C THR A 2 28.84 40.85 -27.92
N LEU A 3 27.87 39.94 -28.06
CA LEU A 3 26.53 40.04 -27.50
C LEU A 3 26.56 39.57 -26.04
N PRO A 4 25.86 40.23 -25.08
CA PRO A 4 25.65 39.66 -23.76
C PRO A 4 24.54 38.60 -23.79
N ASN A 5 24.86 37.49 -23.15
CA ASN A 5 24.10 36.26 -23.00
C ASN A 5 22.84 36.48 -22.13
N GLN A 6 21.65 36.24 -22.69
CA GLN A 6 20.41 36.18 -21.93
C GLN A 6 20.27 34.78 -21.27
N GLN A 7 20.49 34.70 -19.96
CA GLN A 7 20.04 33.56 -19.17
C GLN A 7 18.54 33.75 -18.87
N LYS A 8 17.72 32.93 -19.52
CA LYS A 8 16.31 32.74 -19.18
C LYS A 8 16.21 32.06 -17.82
N GLN A 9 15.79 32.79 -16.80
CA GLN A 9 15.31 32.21 -15.54
C GLN A 9 13.96 31.53 -15.81
N GLY A 10 13.87 30.23 -15.52
CA GLY A 10 12.61 29.48 -15.51
C GLY A 10 11.73 29.93 -14.33
N PRO A 11 10.42 29.67 -14.36
CA PRO A 11 9.49 30.20 -13.38
C PRO A 11 9.59 29.40 -12.08
N GLU A 12 10.49 29.81 -11.18
CA GLU A 12 10.34 29.54 -9.76
C GLU A 12 9.18 30.41 -9.24
N ALA A 13 7.96 29.89 -9.33
CA ALA A 13 6.81 30.51 -8.70
C ALA A 13 6.93 30.37 -7.18
N ARG A 14 7.54 31.36 -6.54
CA ARG A 14 7.46 31.58 -5.09
C ARG A 14 6.19 32.35 -4.76
N THR A 15 5.46 31.91 -3.75
CA THR A 15 4.64 32.80 -2.91
C THR A 15 4.42 32.10 -1.56
N ASN A 16 4.81 32.78 -0.46
CA ASN A 16 4.77 32.37 0.95
C ASN A 16 5.75 31.27 1.42
N GLY A 17 7.07 31.53 1.31
CA GLY A 17 8.09 31.13 2.30
C GLY A 17 8.32 29.65 2.65
N VAL A 18 7.57 28.72 2.09
CA VAL A 18 7.64 27.28 2.34
C VAL A 18 7.65 26.61 0.97
N SER A 19 8.59 25.70 0.73
CA SER A 19 8.65 24.97 -0.54
C SER A 19 7.40 24.09 -0.69
N ILE A 20 6.95 23.83 -1.92
CA ILE A 20 5.87 22.86 -2.18
C ILE A 20 6.21 21.49 -1.55
N LEU A 21 7.49 21.14 -1.48
CA LEU A 21 7.96 19.91 -0.84
C LEU A 21 7.72 19.92 0.67
N ASP A 22 8.06 21.02 1.34
CA ASP A 22 7.86 21.20 2.78
C ASP A 22 6.35 21.17 3.12
N GLU A 23 5.50 21.74 2.24
CA GLU A 23 4.04 21.71 2.40
C GLU A 23 3.50 20.28 2.28
N ILE A 24 3.99 19.49 1.32
CA ILE A 24 3.64 18.07 1.18
C ILE A 24 4.06 17.28 2.43
N GLU A 25 5.29 17.49 2.91
CA GLU A 25 5.80 16.81 4.11
C GLU A 25 4.93 17.13 5.34
N GLN A 26 4.59 18.40 5.55
CA GLN A 26 3.72 18.83 6.65
C GLN A 26 2.31 18.21 6.57
N ILE A 27 1.75 18.09 5.37
CA ILE A 27 0.45 17.44 5.17
C ILE A 27 0.54 15.96 5.52
N VAL A 28 1.58 15.26 5.06
CA VAL A 28 1.78 13.84 5.34
C VAL A 28 1.92 13.59 6.85
N GLU A 29 2.70 14.41 7.57
CA GLU A 29 2.82 14.31 9.03
C GLU A 29 1.47 14.51 9.75
N THR A 30 0.64 15.44 9.27
CA THR A 30 -0.67 15.72 9.88
C THR A 30 -1.71 14.62 9.62
N CYS A 31 -1.54 13.93 8.49
CA CYS A 31 -2.44 12.89 7.99
C CYS A 31 -1.98 11.48 8.32
N ASP A 32 -0.81 11.34 8.96
CA ASP A 32 -0.20 10.04 9.24
C ASP A 32 -1.24 9.09 9.83
N ALA A 33 -1.57 8.06 9.04
CA ALA A 33 -2.54 7.03 9.39
C ALA A 33 -2.09 6.21 10.61
N ASN A 34 -0.80 6.31 10.97
CA ASN A 34 -0.15 5.58 12.05
C ASN A 34 0.02 6.41 13.32
N ALA A 35 -0.22 7.73 13.26
CA ALA A 35 -0.13 8.57 14.43
C ALA A 35 -1.31 8.24 15.36
N THR A 36 -1.00 7.55 16.46
CA THR A 36 -1.87 7.43 17.63
C THR A 36 -1.98 8.81 18.26
N ILE A 37 -2.75 9.71 17.66
CA ILE A 37 -2.97 11.03 18.22
C ILE A 37 -3.95 10.85 19.37
N GLU A 38 -3.40 10.76 20.58
CA GLU A 38 -4.13 10.83 21.84
C GLU A 38 -5.23 11.92 21.72
N GLY A 39 -6.50 11.51 21.84
CA GLY A 39 -7.64 12.44 21.85
C GLY A 39 -8.31 12.77 20.51
N ARG A 40 -7.96 12.13 19.38
CA ARG A 40 -8.80 12.21 18.16
C ARG A 40 -9.88 11.12 18.17
N THR A 41 -11.14 11.53 18.26
CA THR A 41 -12.28 10.66 17.92
C THR A 41 -12.19 10.25 16.44
N GLY A 42 -12.72 9.08 16.06
CA GLY A 42 -12.61 8.56 14.69
C GLY A 42 -13.02 9.55 13.58
N PHE A 43 -13.98 10.43 13.87
CA PHE A 43 -14.39 11.51 12.95
C PHE A 43 -13.31 12.57 12.72
N LYS A 44 -12.57 12.99 13.76
CA LYS A 44 -11.47 13.98 13.63
C LYS A 44 -10.34 13.42 12.76
N HIS A 45 -10.02 12.14 12.94
CA HIS A 45 -9.04 11.45 12.10
C HIS A 45 -9.50 11.36 10.65
N ALA A 46 -10.74 10.91 10.41
CA ALA A 46 -11.33 10.84 9.07
C ALA A 46 -11.34 12.21 8.36
N LYS A 47 -11.69 13.30 9.08
CA LYS A 47 -11.65 14.66 8.55
C LYS A 47 -10.23 15.09 8.16
N ALA A 48 -9.24 14.85 9.02
CA ALA A 48 -7.84 15.20 8.75
C ALA A 48 -7.33 14.47 7.50
N LEU A 49 -7.56 13.15 7.41
CA LEU A 49 -7.19 12.34 6.26
C LEU A 49 -7.87 12.83 4.97
N ALA A 50 -9.18 13.11 5.01
CA ALA A 50 -9.91 13.60 3.85
C ALA A 50 -9.41 14.96 3.34
N MET A 51 -9.12 15.89 4.26
CA MET A 51 -8.54 17.20 3.92
C MET A 51 -7.14 17.07 3.34
N GLY A 52 -6.29 16.22 3.93
CA GLY A 52 -4.94 15.98 3.43
C GLY A 52 -4.92 15.37 2.04
N ILE A 53 -5.77 14.37 1.77
CA ILE A 53 -5.90 13.79 0.43
C ILE A 53 -6.33 14.87 -0.58
N ALA A 54 -7.29 15.72 -0.22
CA ALA A 54 -7.74 16.81 -1.10
C ALA A 54 -6.60 17.79 -1.42
N GLU A 55 -5.80 18.13 -0.42
CA GLU A 55 -4.67 19.05 -0.57
C GLU A 55 -3.51 18.44 -1.36
N LEU A 56 -3.16 17.18 -1.09
CA LEU A 56 -2.15 16.45 -1.87
C LEU A 56 -2.57 16.32 -3.34
N ARG A 57 -3.85 16.10 -3.64
CA ARG A 57 -4.35 16.11 -5.03
C ARG A 57 -4.18 17.45 -5.72
N ARG A 58 -4.24 18.56 -4.97
CA ARG A 58 -4.05 19.93 -5.46
C ARG A 58 -2.57 20.23 -5.72
N LEU A 59 -1.69 19.86 -4.78
CA LEU A 59 -0.25 20.11 -4.84
C LEU A 59 0.46 19.21 -5.85
N ILE A 60 0.11 17.92 -5.87
CA ILE A 60 0.67 16.95 -6.80
C ILE A 60 -0.08 17.06 -8.13
N THR A 61 0.31 18.02 -8.95
CA THR A 61 -0.33 18.27 -10.24
C THR A 61 -0.09 17.15 -11.24
N ASP A 62 -0.94 17.05 -12.26
CA ASP A 62 -0.81 16.03 -13.30
C ASP A 62 0.51 16.18 -14.08
N ASP A 63 1.02 17.41 -14.23
CA ASP A 63 2.32 17.68 -14.84
C ASP A 63 3.49 17.14 -13.98
N ILE A 64 3.43 17.31 -12.66
CA ILE A 64 4.42 16.72 -11.75
C ILE A 64 4.40 15.19 -11.88
N VAL A 65 3.20 14.58 -11.85
CA VAL A 65 3.06 13.12 -12.01
C VAL A 65 3.64 12.67 -13.34
N LYS A 66 3.29 13.35 -14.43
CA LYS A 66 3.75 13.03 -15.78
C LYS A 66 5.26 13.14 -15.96
N VAL A 67 5.89 14.19 -15.43
CA VAL A 67 7.32 14.46 -15.66
C VAL A 67 8.21 13.70 -14.69
N VAL A 68 7.79 13.56 -13.42
CA VAL A 68 8.64 13.02 -12.35
C VAL A 68 8.34 11.55 -12.07
N PHE A 69 7.07 11.16 -11.98
CA PHE A 69 6.68 9.85 -11.46
C PHE A 69 6.35 8.83 -12.55
N MET A 70 5.77 9.24 -13.68
CA MET A 70 5.51 8.33 -14.80
C MET A 70 6.79 7.66 -15.34
N PRO A 71 7.97 8.33 -15.43
CA PRO A 71 9.22 7.65 -15.81
C PRO A 71 9.70 6.59 -14.83
N LEU A 72 9.22 6.61 -13.58
CA LEU A 72 9.56 5.61 -12.55
C LEU A 72 8.71 4.36 -12.65
N GLN A 73 7.51 4.46 -13.24
CA GLN A 73 6.60 3.34 -13.43
C GLN A 73 7.23 2.23 -14.28
N GLY A 74 7.10 0.99 -13.82
CA GLY A 74 7.63 -0.20 -14.47
C GLY A 74 9.15 -0.34 -14.39
N THR A 75 9.84 0.53 -13.66
CA THR A 75 11.30 0.46 -13.49
C THR A 75 11.69 -0.23 -12.17
N SER A 76 12.91 -0.76 -12.09
CA SER A 76 13.43 -1.34 -10.84
C SER A 76 13.79 -0.30 -9.79
N LEU A 77 14.15 0.92 -10.21
CA LEU A 77 14.47 2.03 -9.31
C LEU A 77 13.23 2.77 -8.81
N GLY A 78 12.12 2.71 -9.55
CA GLY A 78 10.84 3.30 -9.22
C GLY A 78 9.90 2.33 -8.51
N PHE A 79 8.76 2.06 -9.15
CA PHE A 79 7.73 1.11 -8.70
C PHE A 79 7.27 0.23 -9.86
N LYS A 80 6.86 -0.99 -9.56
CA LYS A 80 6.33 -1.96 -10.53
C LYS A 80 4.82 -1.93 -10.58
N THR A 81 4.28 -2.38 -11.70
CA THR A 81 2.84 -2.58 -11.86
C THR A 81 2.53 -3.93 -12.51
N ASP A 82 1.33 -4.45 -12.26
CA ASP A 82 0.79 -5.62 -12.96
C ASP A 82 0.45 -5.34 -14.43
N LYS A 83 0.58 -4.08 -14.88
CA LYS A 83 0.39 -3.63 -16.25
C LYS A 83 1.66 -3.17 -16.95
N ASP A 84 2.84 -3.47 -16.42
CA ASP A 84 4.12 -3.02 -17.01
C ASP A 84 4.26 -3.46 -18.48
N ARG A 85 3.72 -4.62 -18.85
CA ARG A 85 3.71 -5.13 -20.25
C ARG A 85 2.64 -4.49 -21.14
N GLU A 86 1.66 -3.82 -20.55
CA GLU A 86 0.54 -3.14 -21.21
C GLU A 86 0.75 -1.61 -21.30
N GLY A 87 1.95 -1.12 -20.92
CA GLY A 87 2.26 0.30 -20.88
C GLY A 87 1.98 0.99 -19.53
N GLY A 88 1.60 0.22 -18.51
CA GLY A 88 1.34 0.71 -17.16
C GLY A 88 -0.04 1.35 -16.98
N TYR A 89 -0.22 2.00 -15.84
CA TYR A 89 -1.40 2.76 -15.46
C TYR A 89 -1.33 4.22 -15.92
N ASP A 90 -2.51 4.82 -16.07
CA ASP A 90 -2.68 6.23 -16.41
C ASP A 90 -2.29 7.18 -15.27
N ILE A 91 -2.13 8.47 -15.60
CA ILE A 91 -1.71 9.53 -14.67
C ILE A 91 -2.62 9.60 -13.44
N ARG A 92 -3.95 9.47 -13.61
CA ARG A 92 -4.90 9.57 -12.50
C ARG A 92 -4.69 8.40 -11.55
N THR A 93 -4.60 7.19 -12.06
CA THR A 93 -4.37 5.99 -11.23
C THR A 93 -3.03 6.06 -10.49
N VAL A 94 -1.95 6.45 -11.19
CA VAL A 94 -0.62 6.63 -10.57
C VAL A 94 -0.65 7.70 -9.49
N LYS A 95 -1.32 8.84 -9.73
CA LYS A 95 -1.46 9.94 -8.77
C LYS A 95 -2.16 9.51 -7.49
N GLU A 96 -3.28 8.79 -7.60
CA GLU A 96 -4.01 8.31 -6.42
C GLU A 96 -3.18 7.31 -5.61
N CYS A 97 -2.47 6.39 -6.29
CA CYS A 97 -1.60 5.44 -5.59
C CYS A 97 -0.39 6.12 -4.95
N LEU A 98 0.18 7.14 -5.60
CA LEU A 98 1.27 7.94 -5.06
C LEU A 98 0.85 8.69 -3.79
N ILE A 99 -0.33 9.29 -3.78
CA ILE A 99 -0.86 10.00 -2.59
C ILE A 99 -1.04 9.03 -1.43
N GLU A 100 -1.61 7.86 -1.67
CA GLU A 100 -1.73 6.84 -0.63
C GLU A 100 -0.36 6.34 -0.15
N ALA A 101 0.59 6.12 -1.07
CA ALA A 101 1.97 5.74 -0.74
C ALA A 101 2.64 6.77 0.18
N LEU A 102 2.50 8.06 -0.12
CA LEU A 102 3.03 9.16 0.69
C LEU A 102 2.42 9.17 2.09
N ILE A 103 1.09 9.07 2.20
CA ILE A 103 0.38 9.02 3.50
C ILE A 103 0.81 7.79 4.32
N ARG A 104 1.09 6.66 3.66
CA ARG A 104 1.61 5.45 4.30
C ARG A 104 3.11 5.50 4.61
N GLY A 105 3.78 6.56 4.20
CA GLY A 105 5.20 6.80 4.47
C GLY A 105 6.17 6.04 3.57
N VAL A 106 5.73 5.44 2.45
CA VAL A 106 6.61 4.76 1.48
C VAL A 106 6.96 5.64 0.30
N ARG A 107 8.12 5.39 -0.31
CA ARG A 107 8.69 6.21 -1.39
C ARG A 107 8.30 5.68 -2.77
N ALA A 108 8.25 6.56 -3.76
CA ALA A 108 8.07 6.18 -5.17
C ALA A 108 9.32 5.54 -5.82
N THR A 109 10.40 5.45 -5.05
CA THR A 109 11.68 4.88 -5.46
C THR A 109 12.02 3.67 -4.60
N GLY A 110 12.96 2.84 -5.04
CA GLY A 110 13.43 1.67 -4.30
C GLY A 110 12.43 0.51 -4.29
N ASN A 111 11.42 0.55 -5.18
CA ASN A 111 10.35 -0.42 -5.26
C ASN A 111 9.66 -0.60 -3.90
N GLU A 112 9.39 0.50 -3.18
CA GLU A 112 8.78 0.50 -1.84
C GLU A 112 7.25 0.35 -1.87
N PHE A 113 6.61 0.84 -2.92
CA PHE A 113 5.23 0.49 -3.28
C PHE A 113 5.17 0.03 -4.73
N ASN A 114 4.10 -0.70 -5.07
CA ASN A 114 3.71 -1.10 -6.42
C ASN A 114 2.24 -0.75 -6.67
N ILE A 115 1.81 -0.76 -7.92
CA ILE A 115 0.39 -0.64 -8.28
C ILE A 115 -0.10 -2.01 -8.75
N ILE A 116 -1.11 -2.55 -8.08
CA ILE A 116 -1.70 -3.85 -8.39
C ILE A 116 -3.20 -3.67 -8.42
N SER A 117 -3.86 -4.05 -9.51
CA SER A 117 -5.30 -3.82 -9.70
C SER A 117 -5.71 -2.34 -9.56
N GLY A 118 -4.79 -1.43 -9.87
CA GLY A 118 -5.00 0.01 -9.71
C GLY A 118 -5.01 0.49 -8.25
N GLN A 119 -4.49 -0.32 -7.33
CA GLN A 119 -4.41 -0.02 -5.90
C GLN A 119 -2.96 -0.01 -5.42
N THR A 120 -2.70 0.77 -4.37
CA THR A 120 -1.38 0.86 -3.74
C THR A 120 -1.04 -0.44 -3.01
N TYR A 121 0.15 -0.96 -3.29
CA TYR A 121 0.66 -2.16 -2.67
C TYR A 121 2.00 -1.91 -2.00
N LEU A 122 2.04 -1.96 -0.67
CA LEU A 122 3.31 -1.84 0.07
C LEU A 122 4.17 -3.08 -0.17
N THR A 123 5.39 -2.91 -0.67
CA THR A 123 6.27 -4.04 -0.95
C THR A 123 7.06 -4.47 0.29
N LYS A 124 7.79 -5.56 0.16
CA LYS A 124 8.82 -5.97 1.15
C LYS A 124 9.82 -4.84 1.42
N ASN A 125 10.25 -4.10 0.40
CA ASN A 125 11.28 -3.06 0.57
C ASN A 125 10.74 -1.86 1.35
N GLY A 126 9.51 -1.43 1.05
CA GLY A 126 8.88 -0.33 1.76
C GLY A 126 8.67 -0.67 3.23
N LEU A 127 8.13 -1.85 3.51
CA LEU A 127 7.93 -2.31 4.88
C LEU A 127 9.25 -2.56 5.63
N ASP A 128 10.27 -3.12 4.98
CA ASP A 128 11.59 -3.33 5.61
C ASP A 128 12.20 -1.99 6.03
N ARG A 129 12.12 -0.96 5.18
CA ARG A 129 12.57 0.38 5.53
C ARG A 129 11.74 0.98 6.67
N LEU A 130 10.41 0.98 6.55
CA LEU A 130 9.51 1.56 7.56
C LEU A 130 9.75 0.96 8.95
N VAL A 131 9.96 -0.36 9.05
CA VAL A 131 10.26 -1.01 10.33
C VAL A 131 11.67 -0.66 10.80
N ARG A 132 12.69 -0.70 9.93
CA ARG A 132 14.08 -0.45 10.34
C ARG A 132 14.37 1.00 10.71
N GLU A 133 13.71 1.95 10.05
CA GLU A 133 13.83 3.38 10.33
C GLU A 133 12.85 3.82 11.45
N TRP A 134 12.09 2.89 12.04
CA TRP A 134 11.18 3.21 13.13
C TRP A 134 11.95 3.78 14.34
N PRO A 135 11.55 4.94 14.89
CA PRO A 135 12.25 5.56 16.01
C PRO A 135 12.41 4.60 17.21
N GLY A 136 13.66 4.42 17.65
CA GLY A 136 13.99 3.55 18.77
C GLY A 136 14.03 2.06 18.46
N LEU A 137 13.73 1.64 17.22
CA LEU A 137 13.88 0.24 16.80
C LEU A 137 15.33 -0.06 16.42
N THR A 138 15.89 -1.13 16.99
CA THR A 138 17.24 -1.62 16.67
C THR A 138 17.28 -3.14 16.65
N ASN A 139 18.37 -3.72 16.14
CA ASN A 139 18.64 -5.16 16.14
C ASN A 139 17.48 -6.02 15.56
N LEU A 140 16.88 -5.59 14.46
CA LEU A 140 15.87 -6.37 13.76
C LEU A 140 16.50 -7.61 13.09
N GLU A 141 16.17 -8.78 13.62
CA GLU A 141 16.52 -10.07 13.05
C GLU A 141 15.27 -10.80 12.56
N LEU A 142 15.36 -11.37 11.36
CA LEU A 142 14.28 -12.09 10.68
C LEU A 142 14.81 -13.47 10.31
N SER A 143 14.14 -14.52 10.77
CA SER A 143 14.51 -15.91 10.51
C SER A 143 13.31 -16.70 10.01
N ALA A 144 13.38 -17.14 8.76
CA ALA A 144 12.42 -18.06 8.17
C ALA A 144 12.89 -19.51 8.36
N GLY A 145 11.98 -20.42 8.68
CA GLY A 145 12.24 -21.85 8.54
C GLY A 145 11.81 -22.35 7.16
N ALA A 146 12.04 -23.65 6.90
CA ALA A 146 11.68 -24.28 5.64
C ALA A 146 10.15 -24.22 5.41
N PRO A 147 9.68 -23.79 4.22
CA PRO A 147 8.27 -23.83 3.88
C PRO A 147 7.74 -25.26 3.88
N ALA A 148 6.56 -25.47 4.49
CA ALA A 148 5.81 -26.71 4.34
C ALA A 148 4.76 -26.54 3.24
N GLU A 149 4.80 -27.41 2.24
CA GLU A 149 3.82 -27.36 1.14
C GLU A 149 2.42 -27.75 1.61
N THR A 150 1.41 -27.08 1.04
CA THR A 150 -0.01 -27.38 1.23
C THR A 150 -0.72 -27.36 -0.12
N PRO A 151 -1.89 -28.00 -0.28
CA PRO A 151 -2.65 -27.90 -1.52
C PRO A 151 -2.94 -26.42 -1.88
N GLY A 152 -2.34 -25.93 -2.97
CA GLY A 152 -2.50 -24.54 -3.43
C GLY A 152 -1.70 -23.48 -2.68
N GLY A 153 -0.75 -23.86 -1.81
CA GLY A 153 0.00 -22.91 -1.00
C GLY A 153 1.21 -23.48 -0.27
N ALA A 154 1.78 -22.69 0.62
CA ALA A 154 2.83 -23.08 1.55
C ALA A 154 2.62 -22.39 2.90
N LEU A 155 3.03 -23.08 3.97
CA LEU A 155 3.04 -22.57 5.34
C LEU A 155 4.48 -22.35 5.77
N VAL A 156 4.84 -21.08 6.01
CA VAL A 156 6.22 -20.70 6.35
C VAL A 156 6.32 -20.43 7.85
N PRO A 157 7.09 -21.22 8.62
CA PRO A 157 7.42 -20.88 10.00
C PRO A 157 8.37 -19.68 10.02
N TYR A 158 8.16 -18.77 10.97
CA TYR A 158 8.93 -17.53 11.04
C TYR A 158 9.18 -17.11 12.49
N ARG A 159 10.36 -16.54 12.73
CA ARG A 159 10.71 -15.84 13.97
C ARG A 159 11.28 -14.47 13.61
N ALA A 160 10.85 -13.44 14.34
CA ALA A 160 11.42 -12.12 14.26
C ALA A 160 11.68 -11.58 15.66
N THR A 161 12.81 -10.91 15.85
CA THR A 161 13.20 -10.27 17.10
C THR A 161 13.70 -8.87 16.82
N TRP A 162 13.40 -7.93 17.71
CA TRP A 162 13.89 -6.56 17.63
C TRP A 162 13.94 -5.93 19.02
N LEU A 163 14.75 -4.90 19.20
CA LEU A 163 14.72 -4.05 20.38
C LEU A 163 13.92 -2.78 20.07
N LEU A 164 12.99 -2.40 20.94
CA LEU A 164 12.29 -1.11 20.89
C LEU A 164 12.62 -0.33 22.16
N VAL A 165 13.36 0.76 22.03
CA VAL A 165 13.83 1.58 23.18
C VAL A 165 14.53 0.70 24.24
N GLY A 166 15.31 -0.28 23.77
CA GLY A 166 16.04 -1.23 24.64
C GLY A 166 15.25 -2.45 25.10
N GLU A 167 13.93 -2.51 24.89
CA GLU A 167 13.10 -3.67 25.26
C GLU A 167 13.08 -4.71 24.15
N LEU A 168 13.30 -5.98 24.50
CA LEU A 168 13.28 -7.08 23.53
C LEU A 168 11.85 -7.50 23.20
N HIS A 169 11.50 -7.38 21.93
CA HIS A 169 10.26 -7.89 21.36
C HIS A 169 10.51 -9.10 20.47
N THR A 170 9.51 -9.98 20.41
CA THR A 170 9.56 -11.19 19.58
C THR A 170 8.20 -11.43 18.91
N LEU A 171 8.26 -11.87 17.66
CA LEU A 171 7.13 -12.40 16.89
C LEU A 171 7.49 -13.81 16.44
N VAL A 172 6.70 -14.80 16.84
CA VAL A 172 6.88 -16.21 16.44
C VAL A 172 5.62 -16.68 15.73
N ARG A 173 5.78 -17.26 14.55
CA ARG A 173 4.73 -17.81 13.70
C ARG A 173 5.09 -19.25 13.37
N VAL A 174 4.71 -20.18 14.24
CA VAL A 174 5.00 -21.62 14.11
C VAL A 174 3.74 -22.42 14.40
N LYS A 175 3.79 -23.73 14.11
CA LYS A 175 2.74 -24.66 14.54
C LYS A 175 2.97 -25.01 16.01
N ASP A 176 1.92 -24.89 16.82
CA ASP A 176 1.91 -25.24 18.24
C ASP A 176 0.67 -26.07 18.56
N GLY A 177 0.85 -27.37 18.81
CA GLY A 177 -0.24 -28.33 18.96
C GLY A 177 -1.20 -28.32 17.77
N ASP A 178 -2.47 -28.06 18.06
CA ASP A 178 -3.56 -27.97 17.07
C ASP A 178 -3.65 -26.59 16.39
N PHE A 179 -2.91 -25.60 16.88
CA PHE A 179 -2.90 -24.25 16.32
C PHE A 179 -1.76 -24.07 15.32
N ASP A 180 -2.09 -23.82 14.06
CA ASP A 180 -1.10 -23.53 13.03
C ASP A 180 -0.93 -22.03 12.80
N GLY A 181 0.01 -21.45 13.53
CA GLY A 181 0.37 -20.04 13.41
C GLY A 181 1.36 -19.73 12.28
N ARG A 182 1.71 -20.66 11.40
CA ARG A 182 2.65 -20.37 10.30
C ARG A 182 2.07 -19.33 9.35
N VAL A 183 2.92 -18.68 8.56
CA VAL A 183 2.49 -17.67 7.59
C VAL A 183 1.95 -18.37 6.34
N PRO A 184 0.66 -18.24 6.01
CA PRO A 184 0.10 -18.85 4.81
C PRO A 184 0.45 -18.03 3.57
N ILE A 185 1.02 -18.72 2.58
CA ILE A 185 1.43 -18.16 1.30
C ILE A 185 0.74 -18.92 0.19
N ARG A 186 0.02 -18.20 -0.67
CA ARG A 186 -0.43 -18.75 -1.95
C ARG A 186 0.76 -18.87 -2.90
N VAL A 187 0.98 -20.09 -3.41
CA VAL A 187 2.07 -20.39 -4.34
C VAL A 187 1.54 -20.29 -5.77
N ASN A 188 2.09 -19.35 -6.55
CA ASN A 188 1.69 -19.18 -7.95
C ASN A 188 2.53 -20.07 -8.87
N LYS A 189 2.05 -20.27 -10.10
CA LYS A 189 2.74 -21.09 -11.10
C LYS A 189 4.13 -20.49 -11.40
N GLY A 190 5.18 -21.29 -11.24
CA GLY A 190 6.57 -20.85 -11.44
C GLY A 190 7.21 -20.14 -10.24
N MET A 191 6.50 -20.06 -9.11
CA MET A 191 7.05 -19.47 -7.87
C MET A 191 7.99 -20.46 -7.18
N GLY A 192 9.29 -20.13 -7.19
CA GLY A 192 10.30 -20.85 -6.42
C GLY A 192 10.27 -20.51 -4.94
N VAL A 193 11.09 -21.22 -4.16
CA VAL A 193 11.25 -21.04 -2.70
C VAL A 193 11.55 -19.58 -2.34
N ASP A 194 12.37 -18.88 -3.12
CA ASP A 194 12.69 -17.46 -2.88
C ASP A 194 11.47 -16.55 -2.94
N GLY A 195 10.53 -16.82 -3.86
CA GLY A 195 9.27 -16.09 -3.96
C GLY A 195 8.38 -16.32 -2.74
N ILE A 196 8.32 -17.57 -2.26
CA ILE A 196 7.57 -17.95 -1.06
C ILE A 196 8.15 -17.24 0.18
N LEU A 197 9.47 -17.30 0.36
CA LEU A 197 10.16 -16.65 1.48
C LEU A 197 10.07 -15.12 1.40
N GLY A 198 10.09 -14.55 0.19
CA GLY A 198 9.89 -13.12 -0.04
C GLY A 198 8.51 -12.65 0.40
N LYS A 199 7.45 -13.38 0.04
CA LYS A 199 6.07 -13.09 0.48
C LYS A 199 5.92 -13.27 1.98
N ALA A 200 6.50 -14.32 2.57
CA ALA A 200 6.48 -14.53 4.00
C ALA A 200 7.17 -13.38 4.75
N LYS A 201 8.36 -12.94 4.28
CA LYS A 201 9.06 -11.78 4.85
C LYS A 201 8.21 -10.52 4.78
N ARG A 202 7.54 -10.25 3.66
CA ARG A 202 6.62 -9.09 3.53
C ARG A 202 5.51 -9.14 4.58
N LYS A 203 4.82 -10.27 4.72
CA LYS A 203 3.73 -10.43 5.71
C LYS A 203 4.22 -10.24 7.15
N ILE A 204 5.40 -10.76 7.47
CA ILE A 204 6.01 -10.57 8.80
C ILE A 204 6.34 -9.10 9.07
N LEU A 205 6.94 -8.41 8.10
CA LEU A 205 7.22 -6.97 8.22
C LEU A 205 5.93 -6.15 8.37
N ALA A 206 4.87 -6.49 7.63
CA ALA A 206 3.56 -5.87 7.79
C ALA A 206 3.02 -6.03 9.23
N MET A 207 3.08 -7.25 9.78
CA MET A 207 2.65 -7.51 11.16
C MET A 207 3.49 -6.76 12.20
N ILE A 208 4.81 -6.64 11.99
CA ILE A 208 5.68 -5.86 12.88
C ILE A 208 5.29 -4.38 12.77
N TYR A 209 5.11 -3.87 11.56
CA TYR A 209 4.72 -2.47 11.32
C TYR A 209 3.36 -2.14 11.97
N GLU A 210 2.36 -3.00 11.86
CA GLU A 210 1.07 -2.84 12.54
C GLU A 210 1.22 -2.79 14.08
N ARG A 211 2.09 -3.62 14.64
CA ARG A 211 2.39 -3.60 16.09
C ARG A 211 3.05 -2.30 16.52
N LEU A 212 3.97 -1.78 15.71
CA LEU A 212 4.68 -0.53 15.97
C LEU A 212 3.73 0.68 15.85
N ALA A 213 2.90 0.70 14.80
CA ALA A 213 1.92 1.75 14.54
C ALA A 213 0.75 1.77 15.54
N GLY A 214 0.54 0.69 16.29
CA GLY A 214 -0.56 0.58 17.26
C GLY A 214 -1.96 0.52 16.62
N VAL A 215 -2.02 0.32 15.29
CA VAL A 215 -3.27 0.24 14.51
C VAL A 215 -3.23 -0.97 13.58
N HIS A 216 -4.39 -1.59 13.38
CA HIS A 216 -4.52 -2.58 12.30
C HIS A 216 -4.58 -1.85 10.98
N LEU A 217 -3.49 -1.92 10.22
CA LEU A 217 -3.43 -1.34 8.90
C LEU A 217 -4.07 -2.34 7.94
N ASN A 218 -5.11 -1.92 7.21
CA ASN A 218 -5.62 -2.73 6.10
C ASN A 218 -4.59 -2.66 4.95
N ILE A 219 -3.48 -3.40 5.08
CA ILE A 219 -2.43 -3.53 4.08
C ILE A 219 -2.89 -4.62 3.10
N PRO A 220 -3.21 -4.28 1.85
CA PRO A 220 -3.70 -5.26 0.89
C PRO A 220 -2.68 -6.40 0.69
N GLU A 221 -3.18 -7.64 0.70
CA GLU A 221 -2.35 -8.83 0.54
C GLU A 221 -2.04 -9.18 -0.94
N GLY A 222 -2.58 -8.43 -1.91
CA GLY A 222 -2.59 -8.75 -3.34
C GLY A 222 -1.22 -9.06 -3.98
N ASP A 223 -1.22 -9.61 -5.18
CA ASP A 223 0.02 -9.94 -5.89
C ASP A 223 0.02 -9.39 -7.32
N VAL A 224 1.20 -9.05 -7.84
CA VAL A 224 1.36 -8.46 -9.18
C VAL A 224 0.90 -9.45 -10.26
N ASP A 225 0.89 -10.74 -9.93
CA ASP A 225 0.46 -11.83 -10.82
C ASP A 225 -1.04 -12.20 -10.68
N GLU A 226 -1.85 -11.46 -9.91
CA GLU A 226 -3.22 -11.86 -9.50
C GLU A 226 -4.39 -11.20 -10.26
N LEU A 227 -4.21 -10.72 -11.49
CA LEU A 227 -5.37 -10.30 -12.29
C LEU A 227 -5.88 -11.39 -13.23
N PRO A 228 -7.16 -11.80 -13.13
CA PRO A 228 -7.80 -12.56 -14.20
C PRO A 228 -7.83 -11.70 -15.46
N LEU A 229 -7.36 -12.27 -16.58
CA LEU A 229 -7.60 -11.74 -17.92
C LEU A 229 -9.08 -11.39 -18.05
N GLY A 230 -9.37 -10.12 -18.33
CA GLY A 230 -10.69 -9.54 -18.17
C GLY A 230 -11.78 -10.26 -18.97
N ASN A 231 -12.92 -10.51 -18.33
CA ASN A 231 -14.17 -10.56 -19.06
C ASN A 231 -14.69 -9.13 -19.15
N GLY A 232 -14.53 -8.53 -20.33
CA GLY A 232 -15.11 -7.25 -20.67
C GLY A 232 -16.62 -7.28 -20.44
N THR A 233 -17.09 -6.50 -19.48
CA THR A 233 -18.51 -6.20 -19.33
C THR A 233 -18.93 -5.39 -20.55
N LYS A 234 -19.68 -6.01 -21.46
CA LYS A 234 -20.33 -5.31 -22.57
C LYS A 234 -21.26 -4.23 -22.00
N PRO A 235 -21.36 -3.04 -22.62
CA PRO A 235 -22.32 -2.03 -22.20
C PRO A 235 -23.74 -2.56 -22.41
N ILE A 236 -24.58 -2.49 -21.37
CA ILE A 236 -26.01 -2.76 -21.49
C ILE A 236 -26.65 -1.53 -22.15
N ALA A 237 -27.03 -1.70 -23.42
CA ALA A 237 -27.90 -0.77 -24.13
C ALA A 237 -29.29 -0.74 -23.49
N GLY A 238 -29.89 0.45 -23.43
CA GLY A 238 -31.11 0.73 -22.69
C GLY A 238 -32.35 -0.06 -23.10
N GLY A 239 -33.27 -0.19 -22.15
CA GLY A 239 -34.61 -0.75 -22.33
C GLY A 239 -35.53 -0.32 -21.19
N LYS A 240 -36.71 0.17 -21.55
CA LYS A 240 -37.68 0.92 -20.73
C LYS A 240 -38.42 0.10 -19.66
N GLN A 241 -38.85 0.83 -18.62
CA GLN A 241 -40.13 0.81 -17.88
C GLN A 241 -40.74 -0.54 -17.41
N GLY A 242 -41.13 -0.57 -16.13
CA GLY A 242 -42.10 -1.51 -15.60
C GLY A 242 -42.26 -1.42 -14.09
N VAL A 243 -43.22 -0.62 -13.65
CA VAL A 243 -43.73 -0.55 -12.28
C VAL A 243 -44.40 -1.89 -11.93
N HIS A 244 -44.21 -2.45 -10.73
CA HIS A 244 -45.31 -3.04 -9.95
C HIS A 244 -44.89 -3.43 -8.52
N ASP A 245 -45.84 -3.18 -7.64
CA ASP A 245 -45.84 -3.26 -6.18
C ASP A 245 -45.67 -4.65 -5.55
N ALA A 246 -45.24 -4.57 -4.29
CA ALA A 246 -45.63 -5.37 -3.13
C ALA A 246 -45.18 -6.84 -3.02
N LEU A 247 -44.61 -7.18 -1.83
CA LEU A 247 -45.25 -8.01 -0.79
C LEU A 247 -44.19 -8.66 0.12
N PHE A 248 -44.21 -8.28 1.39
CA PHE A 248 -43.87 -9.14 2.54
C PHE A 248 -45.09 -9.12 3.48
N PRO A 249 -45.23 -10.00 4.48
CA PRO A 249 -45.14 -11.46 4.52
C PRO A 249 -46.34 -12.08 5.30
N ASN A 250 -46.51 -13.40 5.35
CA ASN A 250 -47.29 -14.10 6.41
C ASN A 250 -46.85 -15.58 6.45
N LYS A 251 -46.14 -16.02 7.50
CA LYS A 251 -46.57 -16.64 8.78
C LYS A 251 -46.56 -18.19 8.72
N PRO A 252 -46.20 -18.88 9.82
CA PRO A 252 -45.89 -20.32 9.83
C PRO A 252 -47.13 -21.18 10.05
N GLU A 253 -47.16 -22.38 9.46
CA GLU A 253 -48.17 -23.40 9.74
C GLU A 253 -47.60 -24.51 10.63
N ASP A 254 -48.25 -24.70 11.78
CA ASP A 254 -48.25 -25.93 12.58
C ASP A 254 -48.80 -27.10 11.75
N LYS A 255 -48.27 -28.30 11.99
CA LYS A 255 -48.94 -29.57 11.63
C LYS A 255 -49.05 -30.47 12.87
N PRO A 256 -50.13 -31.25 12.98
CA PRO A 256 -50.32 -32.22 14.06
C PRO A 256 -49.34 -33.40 13.98
#